data_AF-A0A1J4UCJ5-F1
#
_entry.id   AF-A0A1J4UCJ5-F1
#
_cell.length_a   1.000
_cell.length_b   1.000
_cell.length_c   1.000
_cell.angle_alpha   90.00
_cell.angle_beta   90.00
_cell.angle_gamma   90.00
#
_symmetry.space_group_name_H-M   'P 1'
#
loop_
_entity.id
_entity.type
_entity.pdbx_description
1 polymer ?
#
loop_
_entity_poly.entity_id
_entity_poly.type
_entity_poly.pdbx_seq_one_letter_code
_entity_poly.pdbx_strand_id
1 'polypeptide(L)'
;MAANFFSSRPLLIWSKIELKELFASVFIIISVLTVMSASDVFISATTGVPGTSIQSTAEAHLDFFIISSVSAYNYLAEFSFYISKLASFSYSVSKPLIIFYTNTYYMKAPAAGLSVLSPPIYSALDNLSKITYAFQIQKLLLAFFSNTIPTLLLPIAFVLRAFPLTRKIGGTLIAVCLGAYLWFPAGIIFAKQTYSEYYPLGSEQLDMRNMWSYPHYQNILEDANPGNPPSAGAICSKTTALFISLGEGFWSLVTCAPLLLIPGAQGAFEICRTIITYAYLGFTQAFPGNYGAALHNYASLSREQFLSDYYNPLIQEILPPLAALYVNSLLSLLITIIVTIIMTRATSSAIGGDAMIYGISKLV
;
A
#
# COMPACT_ATOMS: atom_id res chain seq x y z
N MET A 1 -8.13 -63.06 15.83
CA MET A 1 -9.14 -64.12 16.02
C MET A 1 -9.73 -64.59 14.70
N ALA A 2 -10.27 -63.71 13.85
CA ALA A 2 -10.83 -64.11 12.54
C ALA A 2 -9.83 -64.86 11.63
N ALA A 3 -8.55 -64.45 11.55
CA ALA A 3 -7.56 -65.14 10.73
C ALA A 3 -7.29 -66.60 11.15
N ASN A 4 -7.28 -66.87 12.47
CA ASN A 4 -7.15 -68.23 12.99
C ASN A 4 -8.42 -69.05 12.75
N PHE A 5 -9.58 -68.39 12.73
CA PHE A 5 -10.87 -69.02 12.42
C PHE A 5 -10.94 -69.49 10.95
N PHE A 6 -10.44 -68.69 10.01
CA PHE A 6 -10.44 -69.03 8.58
C PHE A 6 -9.22 -69.85 8.12
N SER A 7 -8.25 -70.14 9.01
CA SER A 7 -7.01 -70.88 8.71
C SER A 7 -6.24 -70.42 7.47
N SER A 8 -6.46 -69.20 6.98
CA SER A 8 -5.81 -68.72 5.78
C SER A 8 -4.53 -67.97 6.15
N ARG A 9 -3.38 -68.50 5.69
CA ARG A 9 -2.07 -67.83 5.80
C ARG A 9 -2.07 -66.39 5.30
N PRO A 10 -2.74 -66.02 4.17
CA PRO A 10 -2.73 -64.62 3.72
C PRO A 10 -3.43 -63.66 4.69
N LEU A 11 -4.55 -64.05 5.30
CA LEU A 11 -5.23 -63.20 6.30
C LEU A 11 -4.36 -62.97 7.54
N LEU A 12 -3.60 -63.98 7.96
CA LEU A 12 -2.70 -63.87 9.10
C LEU A 12 -1.55 -62.90 8.80
N ILE A 13 -0.91 -63.01 7.62
CA ILE A 13 0.15 -62.09 7.19
C ILE A 13 -0.41 -60.66 7.10
N TRP A 14 -1.55 -60.48 6.45
CA TRP A 14 -2.21 -59.19 6.34
C TRP A 14 -2.51 -58.58 7.71
N SER A 15 -3.12 -59.35 8.63
CA SER A 15 -3.43 -58.86 9.98
C SER A 15 -2.20 -58.43 10.78
N LYS A 16 -1.06 -59.12 10.61
CA LYS A 16 0.21 -58.74 11.27
C LYS A 16 0.78 -57.45 10.69
N ILE A 17 0.66 -57.25 9.38
CA ILE A 17 1.07 -56.00 8.72
C ILE A 17 0.17 -54.85 9.21
N GLU A 18 -1.15 -55.03 9.20
CA GLU A 18 -2.08 -53.99 9.66
C GLU A 18 -1.89 -53.63 11.14
N LEU A 19 -1.59 -54.61 12.01
CA LEU A 19 -1.30 -54.33 13.41
C LEU A 19 -0.04 -53.45 13.56
N LYS A 20 1.03 -53.76 12.82
CA LYS A 20 2.26 -52.94 12.85
C LYS A 20 2.01 -51.51 12.36
N GLU A 21 1.21 -51.37 11.32
CA GLU A 21 0.86 -50.07 10.73
C GLU A 21 -0.05 -49.24 11.63
N LEU A 22 -0.95 -49.89 12.38
CA LEU A 22 -1.76 -49.24 13.41
C LEU A 22 -0.86 -48.69 14.53
N PHE A 23 0.08 -49.49 15.05
CA PHE A 23 1.04 -49.03 16.06
C PHE A 23 1.90 -47.87 15.55
N ALA A 24 2.38 -47.95 14.30
CA ALA A 24 3.12 -46.86 13.68
C ALA A 24 2.27 -45.58 13.57
N SER A 25 0.97 -45.70 13.27
CA SER A 25 0.05 -44.56 13.19
C SER A 25 -0.18 -43.90 14.55
N VAL A 26 -0.36 -44.69 15.62
CA VAL A 26 -0.47 -44.17 17.00
C VAL A 26 0.81 -43.44 17.41
N PHE A 27 1.97 -44.01 17.11
CA PHE A 27 3.26 -43.38 17.39
C PHE A 27 3.42 -42.04 16.67
N ILE A 28 3.02 -41.98 15.40
CA ILE A 28 3.06 -40.74 14.61
C ILE A 28 2.13 -39.69 15.22
N ILE A 29 0.90 -40.05 15.61
CA ILE A 29 -0.03 -39.11 16.26
C ILE A 29 0.60 -38.51 17.51
N ILE A 30 1.15 -39.35 18.40
CA ILE A 30 1.81 -38.89 19.63
C ILE A 30 2.99 -37.98 19.31
N SER A 31 3.82 -38.36 18.32
CA SER A 31 4.98 -37.57 17.90
C SER A 31 4.58 -36.20 17.36
N VAL A 32 3.54 -36.15 16.54
CA VAL A 32 3.00 -34.91 15.95
C VAL A 32 2.47 -33.98 17.03
N LEU A 33 1.66 -34.50 17.97
CA LEU A 33 1.16 -33.71 19.09
C LEU A 33 2.30 -33.19 19.98
N THR A 34 3.32 -34.03 20.20
CA THR A 34 4.52 -33.63 20.97
C THR A 34 5.26 -32.50 20.28
N VAL A 35 5.51 -32.61 18.97
CA VAL A 35 6.17 -31.55 18.17
C VAL A 35 5.37 -30.25 18.19
N MET A 36 4.03 -30.31 18.05
CA MET A 36 3.16 -29.13 18.12
C MET A 36 3.19 -28.46 19.50
N SER A 37 3.36 -29.21 20.58
CA SER A 37 3.49 -28.64 21.93
C SER A 37 4.90 -28.10 22.20
N ALA A 38 5.93 -28.72 21.62
CA ALA A 38 7.33 -28.32 21.82
C ALA A 38 7.74 -27.11 20.96
N SER A 39 6.98 -26.79 19.92
CA SER A 39 7.32 -25.70 18.99
C SER A 39 7.37 -24.33 19.66
N ASP A 40 6.48 -24.06 20.62
CA ASP A 40 6.48 -22.78 21.33
C ASP A 40 7.76 -22.60 22.16
N VAL A 41 8.25 -23.68 22.77
CA VAL A 41 9.52 -23.67 23.52
C VAL A 41 10.68 -23.39 22.57
N PHE A 42 10.75 -24.06 21.42
CA PHE A 42 11.81 -23.84 20.43
C PHE A 42 11.85 -22.39 19.94
N ILE A 43 10.69 -21.79 19.70
CA ILE A 43 10.59 -20.40 19.23
C ILE A 43 10.94 -19.41 20.34
N SER A 44 10.50 -19.65 21.57
CA SER A 44 10.91 -18.81 22.71
C SER A 44 12.43 -18.81 22.89
N ALA A 45 13.07 -19.97 22.71
CA ALA A 45 14.53 -20.11 22.76
C ALA A 45 15.23 -19.38 21.60
N THR A 46 14.66 -19.43 20.39
CA THR A 46 15.25 -18.81 19.18
C THR A 46 15.07 -17.30 19.15
N THR A 47 13.92 -16.81 19.63
CA THR A 47 13.57 -15.38 19.60
C THR A 47 14.03 -14.63 20.84
N GLY A 48 14.37 -15.34 21.92
CA GLY A 48 14.74 -14.74 23.20
C GLY A 48 13.56 -14.12 23.96
N VAL A 49 12.33 -14.27 23.48
CA VAL A 49 11.12 -13.73 24.14
C VAL A 49 10.42 -14.88 24.86
N PRO A 50 10.46 -14.93 26.20
CA PRO A 50 9.83 -16.01 26.95
C PRO A 50 8.29 -15.92 26.87
N GLY A 51 7.64 -17.06 26.66
CA GLY A 51 6.18 -17.19 26.76
C GLY A 51 5.36 -16.75 25.53
N THR A 52 5.99 -16.34 24.43
CA THR A 52 5.27 -16.02 23.19
C THR A 52 5.05 -17.26 22.33
N SER A 53 3.82 -17.50 21.91
CA SER A 53 3.50 -18.57 20.95
C SER A 53 4.08 -18.24 19.57
N ILE A 54 4.38 -19.29 18.79
CA ILE A 54 4.91 -19.12 17.43
C ILE A 54 4.00 -18.26 16.55
N GLN A 55 2.68 -18.39 16.71
CA GLN A 55 1.69 -17.64 15.94
C GLN A 55 1.70 -16.16 16.33
N SER A 56 1.78 -15.83 17.63
CA SER A 56 1.79 -14.43 18.09
C SER A 56 3.01 -13.66 17.58
N THR A 57 4.19 -14.31 17.56
CA THR A 57 5.42 -13.68 17.05
C THR A 57 5.38 -13.50 15.54
N ALA A 58 4.82 -14.47 14.80
CA ALA A 58 4.62 -14.34 13.36
C ALA A 58 3.60 -13.23 13.05
N GLU A 59 2.49 -13.16 13.79
CA GLU A 59 1.46 -12.12 13.63
C GLU A 59 2.04 -10.72 13.88
N ALA A 60 2.79 -10.54 14.98
CA ALA A 60 3.44 -9.26 15.28
C ALA A 60 4.42 -8.81 14.17
N HIS A 61 5.08 -9.76 13.50
CA HIS A 61 5.94 -9.45 12.36
C HIS A 61 5.15 -9.01 11.13
N LEU A 62 4.04 -9.68 10.82
CA LEU A 62 3.15 -9.29 9.73
C LEU A 62 2.54 -7.91 9.98
N ASP A 63 2.10 -7.64 11.22
CA ASP A 63 1.54 -6.34 11.61
C ASP A 63 2.54 -5.21 11.45
N PHE A 64 3.80 -5.44 11.80
CA PHE A 64 4.87 -4.48 11.54
C PHE A 64 4.96 -4.11 10.06
N PHE A 65 4.94 -5.08 9.16
CA PHE A 65 4.98 -4.81 7.71
C PHE A 65 3.70 -4.14 7.20
N ILE A 66 2.52 -4.54 7.68
CA ILE A 66 1.24 -3.92 7.30
C ILE A 66 1.22 -2.45 7.72
N ILE A 67 1.55 -2.14 8.99
CA ILE A 67 1.58 -0.77 9.49
C ILE A 67 2.61 0.06 8.73
N SER A 68 3.81 -0.49 8.51
CA SER A 68 4.88 0.21 7.79
C SER A 68 4.52 0.49 6.33
N SER A 69 3.92 -0.48 5.63
CA SER A 69 3.49 -0.32 4.23
C SER A 69 2.31 0.64 4.08
N VAL A 70 1.34 0.61 4.98
CA VAL A 70 0.22 1.58 4.99
C VAL A 70 0.73 3.00 5.28
N SER A 71 1.64 3.15 6.24
CA SER A 71 2.26 4.46 6.53
C SER A 71 3.02 5.00 5.32
N ALA A 72 3.83 4.15 4.67
CA ALA A 72 4.55 4.50 3.46
C ALA A 72 3.61 4.88 2.31
N TYR A 73 2.50 4.14 2.16
CA TYR A 73 1.50 4.40 1.14
C TYR A 73 0.84 5.76 1.35
N ASN A 74 0.37 6.06 2.57
CA ASN A 74 -0.27 7.34 2.87
C ASN A 74 0.67 8.53 2.62
N TYR A 75 1.94 8.39 3.04
CA TYR A 75 2.97 9.41 2.81
C TYR A 75 3.21 9.63 1.31
N LEU A 76 3.42 8.56 0.55
CA LEU A 76 3.66 8.65 -0.88
C LEU A 76 2.42 9.15 -1.64
N ALA A 77 1.20 8.84 -1.16
CA ALA A 77 -0.04 9.28 -1.76
C ALA A 77 -0.22 10.78 -1.59
N GLU A 78 0.05 11.30 -0.40
CA GLU A 78 0.06 12.72 -0.12
C GLU A 78 1.12 13.47 -0.93
N PHE A 79 2.34 12.93 -0.98
CA PHE A 79 3.40 13.45 -1.86
C PHE A 79 2.96 13.46 -3.33
N SER A 80 2.31 12.39 -3.81
CA SER A 80 1.79 12.29 -5.18
C SER A 80 0.73 13.36 -5.47
N PHE A 81 -0.13 13.65 -4.50
CA PHE A 81 -1.17 14.67 -4.60
C PHE A 81 -0.53 16.05 -4.77
N TYR A 82 0.49 16.35 -3.97
CA TYR A 82 1.20 17.64 -4.04
C TYR A 82 2.01 17.80 -5.33
N ILE A 83 2.76 16.78 -5.75
CA ILE A 83 3.45 16.80 -7.03
C ILE A 83 2.47 16.97 -8.18
N SER A 84 1.32 16.28 -8.15
CA SER A 84 0.29 16.41 -9.19
C SER A 84 -0.33 17.81 -9.21
N LYS A 85 -0.59 18.40 -8.04
CA LYS A 85 -1.07 19.79 -7.92
C LYS A 85 -0.07 20.77 -8.53
N LEU A 86 1.22 20.64 -8.22
CA LEU A 86 2.28 21.50 -8.76
C LEU A 86 2.47 21.28 -10.27
N ALA A 87 2.55 20.02 -10.71
CA ALA A 87 2.79 19.68 -12.11
C ALA A 87 1.63 20.07 -13.04
N SER A 88 0.39 19.99 -12.55
CA SER A 88 -0.81 20.41 -13.30
C SER A 88 -1.04 21.91 -13.26
N PHE A 89 -0.34 22.65 -12.37
CA PHE A 89 -0.49 24.08 -12.28
C PHE A 89 0.06 24.74 -13.56
N SER A 90 -0.87 25.27 -14.34
CA SER A 90 -0.59 26.13 -15.48
C SER A 90 -1.47 27.36 -15.38
N TYR A 91 -0.95 28.49 -15.83
CA TYR A 91 -1.72 29.71 -15.91
C TYR A 91 -1.56 30.33 -17.29
N SER A 92 -2.66 30.89 -17.78
CA SER A 92 -2.70 31.75 -18.95
C SER A 92 -3.20 33.12 -18.51
N VAL A 93 -2.34 34.12 -18.61
CA VAL A 93 -2.74 35.52 -18.42
C VAL A 93 -2.86 36.13 -19.81
N SER A 94 -4.07 36.50 -20.19
CA SER A 94 -4.29 37.44 -21.29
C SER A 94 -4.24 38.86 -20.71
N LYS A 95 -3.41 39.72 -21.28
CA LYS A 95 -3.51 41.17 -21.05
C LYS A 95 -4.13 41.79 -22.30
N PRO A 96 -5.44 42.13 -22.27
CA PRO A 96 -6.04 42.96 -23.30
C PRO A 96 -5.42 44.34 -23.25
N LEU A 97 -4.67 44.70 -24.28
CA LEU A 97 -4.26 46.08 -24.46
C LEU A 97 -5.49 46.86 -24.93
N ILE A 98 -6.13 47.57 -23.99
CA ILE A 98 -7.34 48.40 -24.21
C ILE A 98 -7.19 49.31 -25.43
N ILE A 99 -5.97 49.74 -25.75
CA ILE A 99 -5.68 50.69 -26.82
C ILE A 99 -5.51 50.01 -28.19
N PHE A 100 -5.18 48.71 -28.26
CA PHE A 100 -4.75 48.07 -29.51
C PHE A 100 -5.61 46.88 -29.96
N TYR A 101 -6.67 46.51 -29.24
CA TYR A 101 -7.47 45.30 -29.52
C TYR A 101 -6.63 44.02 -29.68
N THR A 102 -5.37 44.02 -29.23
CA THR A 102 -4.47 42.89 -29.27
C THR A 102 -4.39 42.27 -27.89
N ASN A 103 -4.66 40.97 -27.83
CA ASN A 103 -4.49 40.19 -26.62
C ASN A 103 -3.08 39.61 -26.63
N THR A 104 -2.24 40.04 -25.68
CA THR A 104 -1.00 39.33 -25.39
C THR A 104 -1.31 38.17 -24.47
N TYR A 105 -0.96 36.95 -24.90
CA TYR A 105 -1.19 35.73 -24.13
C TYR A 105 0.13 35.26 -23.53
N TYR A 106 0.20 35.17 -22.21
CA TYR A 106 1.31 34.59 -21.48
C TYR A 106 0.85 33.30 -20.83
N MET A 107 1.27 32.16 -21.38
CA MET A 107 1.05 30.85 -20.78
C MET A 107 2.36 30.32 -20.20
N LYS A 108 2.35 29.93 -18.93
CA LYS A 108 3.48 29.23 -18.28
C LYS A 108 2.96 28.09 -17.42
N ALA A 109 3.74 27.02 -17.36
CA ALA A 109 3.55 25.87 -16.49
C ALA A 109 4.88 25.59 -15.78
N PRO A 110 5.19 26.33 -14.69
CA PRO A 110 6.54 26.39 -14.13
C PRO A 110 7.06 25.03 -13.66
N ALA A 111 6.16 24.15 -13.19
CA ALA A 111 6.49 22.84 -12.67
C ALA A 111 6.02 21.68 -13.58
N ALA A 112 5.71 21.94 -14.85
CA ALA A 112 5.26 20.89 -15.79
C ALA A 112 6.25 19.71 -15.89
N GLY A 113 7.54 19.96 -15.69
CA GLY A 113 8.58 18.92 -15.67
C GLY A 113 8.42 17.88 -14.55
N LEU A 114 7.75 18.22 -13.45
CA LEU A 114 7.48 17.27 -12.35
C LEU A 114 6.49 16.17 -12.74
N SER A 115 5.73 16.33 -13.83
CA SER A 115 4.84 15.29 -14.34
C SER A 115 5.56 13.98 -14.67
N VAL A 116 6.87 14.04 -14.99
CA VAL A 116 7.72 12.87 -15.23
C VAL A 116 7.88 12.00 -13.97
N LEU A 117 7.71 12.58 -12.77
CA LEU A 117 7.77 11.85 -11.50
C LEU A 117 6.46 11.14 -11.17
N SER A 118 5.34 11.50 -11.80
CA SER A 118 4.05 10.91 -11.47
C SER A 118 3.98 9.39 -11.77
N PRO A 119 4.44 8.88 -12.94
CA PRO A 119 4.43 7.44 -13.21
C PRO A 119 5.21 6.57 -12.19
N PRO A 120 6.47 6.88 -11.81
CA PRO A 120 7.17 6.06 -10.81
C PRO A 120 6.52 6.15 -9.42
N ILE A 121 5.96 7.30 -9.03
CA ILE A 121 5.22 7.45 -7.77
C ILE A 121 3.97 6.56 -7.78
N TYR A 122 3.17 6.58 -8.86
CA TYR A 122 1.98 5.73 -8.98
C TYR A 122 2.33 4.24 -9.00
N SER A 123 3.43 3.87 -9.68
CA SER A 123 3.93 2.50 -9.67
C SER A 123 4.33 2.06 -8.25
N ALA A 124 5.02 2.93 -7.49
CA ALA A 124 5.38 2.65 -6.11
C ALA A 124 4.15 2.54 -5.19
N LEU A 125 3.12 3.37 -5.38
CA LEU A 125 1.83 3.26 -4.66
C LEU A 125 1.13 1.93 -4.93
N ASP A 126 1.04 1.53 -6.20
CA ASP A 126 0.44 0.25 -6.61
C ASP A 126 1.21 -0.93 -5.99
N ASN A 127 2.54 -0.89 -6.03
CA ASN A 127 3.41 -1.90 -5.43
C ASN A 127 3.26 -2.01 -3.90
N LEU A 128 3.19 -0.87 -3.19
CA LEU A 128 2.93 -0.84 -1.74
C LEU A 128 1.56 -1.43 -1.40
N SER A 129 0.55 -1.13 -2.20
CA SER A 129 -0.81 -1.67 -2.00
C SER A 129 -0.80 -3.20 -2.14
N LYS A 130 -0.15 -3.74 -3.18
CA LYS A 130 0.00 -5.19 -3.41
C LYS A 130 0.70 -5.89 -2.26
N ILE A 131 1.78 -5.31 -1.74
CA ILE A 131 2.48 -5.85 -0.57
C ILE A 131 1.59 -5.86 0.66
N THR A 132 0.89 -4.75 0.92
CA THR A 132 -0.03 -4.64 2.06
C THR A 132 -1.09 -5.74 2.00
N TYR A 133 -1.70 -5.94 0.83
CA TYR A 133 -2.66 -7.02 0.62
C TYR A 133 -2.04 -8.41 0.79
N ALA A 134 -0.82 -8.64 0.29
CA ALA A 134 -0.13 -9.92 0.45
C ALA A 134 0.10 -10.27 1.93
N PHE A 135 0.56 -9.32 2.74
CA PHE A 135 0.74 -9.55 4.18
C PHE A 135 -0.59 -9.71 4.92
N GLN A 136 -1.63 -8.97 4.54
CA GLN A 136 -2.97 -9.14 5.10
C GLN A 136 -3.51 -10.55 4.81
N ILE A 137 -3.29 -11.08 3.61
CA ILE A 137 -3.66 -12.45 3.24
C ILE A 137 -2.87 -13.46 4.08
N GLN A 138 -1.56 -13.27 4.27
CA GLN A 138 -0.77 -14.14 5.14
C GLN A 138 -1.26 -14.13 6.59
N LYS A 139 -1.65 -12.96 7.12
CA LYS A 139 -2.22 -12.83 8.46
C LYS A 139 -3.54 -13.59 8.58
N LEU A 140 -4.42 -13.45 7.58
CA LEU A 140 -5.68 -14.19 7.52
C LEU A 140 -5.45 -15.71 7.44
N LEU A 141 -4.49 -16.15 6.62
CA LEU A 141 -4.10 -17.56 6.51
C LEU A 141 -3.55 -18.10 7.83
N LEU A 142 -2.73 -17.33 8.52
CA LEU A 142 -2.19 -17.70 9.82
C LEU A 142 -3.31 -17.91 10.86
N ALA A 143 -4.26 -16.98 10.93
CA ALA A 143 -5.44 -17.11 11.80
C ALA A 143 -6.32 -18.32 11.43
N PHE A 144 -6.50 -18.56 10.12
CA PHE A 144 -7.22 -19.73 9.63
C PHE A 144 -6.53 -21.04 10.01
N PHE A 145 -5.22 -21.13 9.83
CA PHE A 145 -4.42 -22.32 10.15
C PHE A 145 -4.38 -22.61 11.64
N SER A 146 -4.23 -21.58 12.48
CA SER A 146 -4.23 -21.72 13.94
C SER A 146 -5.54 -22.30 14.48
N ASN A 147 -6.68 -21.87 13.94
CA ASN A 147 -7.99 -22.31 14.44
C ASN A 147 -8.50 -23.59 13.77
N THR A 148 -8.33 -23.72 12.45
CA THR A 148 -9.00 -24.77 11.65
C THR A 148 -8.20 -26.07 11.61
N ILE A 149 -6.86 -25.99 11.61
CA ILE A 149 -6.04 -27.21 11.48
C ILE A 149 -6.19 -28.13 12.69
N PRO A 150 -6.02 -27.66 13.94
CA PRO A 150 -6.11 -28.55 15.10
C PRO A 150 -7.52 -29.09 15.33
N THR A 151 -8.55 -28.30 15.00
CA THR A 151 -9.95 -28.63 15.27
C THR A 151 -10.58 -29.54 14.23
N LEU A 152 -10.26 -29.36 12.95
CA LEU A 152 -10.95 -30.03 11.84
C LEU A 152 -10.00 -30.89 10.99
N LEU A 153 -8.95 -30.29 10.43
CA LEU A 153 -8.14 -30.98 9.41
C LEU A 153 -7.26 -32.08 10.00
N LEU A 154 -6.66 -31.85 11.16
CA LEU A 154 -5.74 -32.81 11.78
C LEU A 154 -6.47 -34.09 12.24
N PRO A 155 -7.63 -34.04 12.92
CA PRO A 155 -8.41 -35.25 13.23
C PRO A 155 -8.81 -36.04 11.98
N ILE A 156 -9.26 -35.35 10.91
CA ILE A 156 -9.59 -36.01 9.63
C ILE A 156 -8.36 -36.71 9.05
N ALA A 157 -7.19 -36.07 9.10
CA ALA A 157 -5.95 -36.64 8.61
C ALA A 157 -5.54 -37.91 9.39
N PHE A 158 -5.73 -37.91 10.70
CA PHE A 158 -5.49 -39.09 11.54
C PHE A 158 -6.47 -40.24 11.24
N VAL A 159 -7.76 -39.93 11.03
CA VAL A 159 -8.76 -40.92 10.64
C VAL A 159 -8.42 -41.52 9.26
N LEU A 160 -8.08 -40.70 8.27
CA LEU A 160 -7.68 -41.17 6.94
C LEU A 160 -6.42 -42.03 6.98
N ARG A 161 -5.50 -41.77 7.92
CA ARG A 161 -4.29 -42.59 8.09
C ARG A 161 -4.60 -43.99 8.64
N ALA A 162 -5.63 -44.12 9.48
CA ALA A 162 -6.01 -45.38 10.10
C ALA A 162 -6.52 -46.42 9.08
N PHE A 163 -7.09 -45.98 7.95
CA PHE A 163 -7.59 -46.90 6.91
C PHE A 163 -6.50 -47.30 5.89
N PRO A 164 -6.37 -48.58 5.53
CA PRO A 164 -5.31 -49.06 4.63
C PRO A 164 -5.32 -48.40 3.24
N LEU A 165 -6.51 -48.16 2.68
CA LEU A 165 -6.68 -47.58 1.34
C LEU A 165 -6.30 -46.10 1.27
N THR A 166 -6.53 -45.34 2.34
CA THR A 166 -6.29 -43.89 2.39
C THR A 166 -5.03 -43.52 3.17
N ARG A 167 -4.25 -44.50 3.65
CA ARG A 167 -3.11 -44.26 4.55
C ARG A 167 -2.11 -43.25 4.03
N LYS A 168 -1.74 -43.35 2.74
CA LYS A 168 -0.81 -42.43 2.08
C LYS A 168 -1.36 -41.00 2.05
N ILE A 169 -2.65 -40.86 1.75
CA ILE A 169 -3.36 -39.57 1.75
C ILE A 169 -3.45 -39.00 3.16
N GLY A 170 -3.70 -39.83 4.17
CA GLY A 170 -3.64 -39.40 5.57
C GLY A 170 -2.25 -38.89 5.95
N GLY A 171 -1.19 -39.59 5.54
CA GLY A 171 0.19 -39.16 5.74
C GLY A 171 0.53 -37.81 5.08
N THR A 172 0.13 -37.61 3.82
CA THR A 172 0.33 -36.32 3.14
C THR A 172 -0.48 -35.21 3.80
N LEU A 173 -1.73 -35.48 4.19
CA LEU A 173 -2.59 -34.49 4.83
C LEU A 173 -2.06 -34.07 6.21
N ILE A 174 -1.52 -35.00 7.01
CA ILE A 174 -0.83 -34.68 8.28
C ILE A 174 0.36 -33.76 8.01
N ALA A 175 1.17 -34.06 6.98
CA ALA A 175 2.32 -33.24 6.64
C ALA A 175 1.92 -31.83 6.19
N VAL A 176 0.86 -31.69 5.39
CA VAL A 176 0.30 -30.37 5.00
C VAL A 176 -0.23 -29.62 6.22
N CYS A 177 -0.91 -30.29 7.16
CA CYS A 177 -1.37 -29.69 8.40
C CYS A 177 -0.19 -29.15 9.24
N LEU A 178 0.89 -29.93 9.36
CA LEU A 178 2.13 -29.47 10.01
C LEU A 178 2.82 -28.35 9.24
N GLY A 179 2.83 -28.43 7.92
CA GLY A 179 3.25 -27.37 7.01
C GLY A 179 2.62 -26.03 7.34
N ALA A 180 1.30 -26.02 7.36
CA ALA A 180 0.52 -24.81 7.55
C ALA A 180 0.48 -24.34 9.02
N TYR A 181 0.46 -25.25 10.00
CA TYR A 181 0.39 -24.88 11.42
C TYR A 181 1.76 -24.51 12.03
N LEU A 182 2.82 -25.23 11.67
CA LEU A 182 4.15 -25.10 12.26
C LEU A 182 5.13 -24.40 11.32
N TRP A 183 5.29 -24.93 10.10
CA TRP A 183 6.35 -24.48 9.20
C TRP A 183 6.06 -23.11 8.57
N PHE A 184 4.79 -22.79 8.34
CA PHE A 184 4.38 -21.48 7.82
C PHE A 184 4.74 -20.32 8.76
N PRO A 185 4.30 -20.29 10.03
CA PRO A 185 4.72 -19.23 10.94
C PRO A 185 6.23 -19.28 11.26
N ALA A 186 6.85 -20.46 11.26
CA ALA A 186 8.31 -20.57 11.38
C ALA A 186 9.04 -19.89 10.20
N GLY A 187 8.51 -20.03 8.98
CA GLY A 187 9.03 -19.36 7.78
C GLY A 187 8.95 -17.83 7.88
N ILE A 188 7.84 -17.32 8.43
CA ILE A 188 7.66 -15.87 8.69
C ILE A 188 8.70 -15.38 9.71
N ILE A 189 8.92 -16.12 10.80
CA ILE A 189 9.92 -15.78 11.82
C ILE A 189 11.34 -15.87 11.26
N PHE A 190 11.63 -16.86 10.42
CA PHE A 190 12.92 -16.98 9.77
C PHE A 190 13.20 -15.82 8.81
N ALA A 191 12.18 -15.39 8.06
CA ALA A 191 12.25 -14.18 7.24
C ALA A 191 12.51 -12.93 8.09
N LYS A 192 11.87 -12.81 9.27
CA LYS A 192 12.15 -11.74 10.24
C LYS A 192 13.62 -11.70 10.66
N GLN A 193 14.20 -12.84 11.01
CA GLN A 193 15.59 -12.91 11.48
C GLN A 193 16.57 -12.55 10.37
N THR A 194 16.32 -13.07 9.16
CA THR A 194 17.10 -12.70 7.96
C THR A 194 17.03 -11.19 7.75
N TYR A 195 15.83 -10.60 7.84
CA TYR A 195 15.63 -9.17 7.68
C TYR A 195 16.36 -8.34 8.76
N SER A 196 16.26 -8.72 10.04
CA SER A 196 16.89 -7.98 11.14
C SER A 196 18.42 -7.97 11.08
N GLU A 197 19.02 -8.96 10.43
CA GLU A 197 20.48 -9.00 10.26
C GLU A 197 20.95 -8.07 9.14
N TYR A 198 20.17 -7.93 8.05
CA TYR A 198 20.46 -6.96 7.00
C TYR A 198 20.10 -5.52 7.38
N TYR A 199 19.07 -5.35 8.22
CA TYR A 199 18.58 -4.05 8.68
C TYR A 199 18.37 -4.09 10.19
N PRO A 200 19.38 -3.71 11.00
CA PRO A 200 19.25 -3.77 12.45
C PRO A 200 18.07 -2.91 12.89
N LEU A 201 17.10 -3.54 13.56
CA LEU A 201 15.94 -2.90 14.18
C LEU A 201 16.42 -1.77 15.10
N GLY A 202 16.31 -0.53 14.63
CA GLY A 202 16.86 0.66 15.30
C GLY A 202 17.66 1.59 14.40
N SER A 203 17.98 1.21 13.16
CA SER A 203 18.41 2.21 12.19
C SER A 203 17.23 3.12 11.84
N GLU A 204 17.37 4.42 12.12
CA GLU A 204 16.37 5.46 11.78
C GLU A 204 15.91 5.40 10.32
N GLN A 205 16.71 4.79 9.45
CA GLN A 205 16.48 4.63 8.01
C GLN A 205 15.20 3.86 7.63
N LEU A 206 14.60 3.08 8.54
CA LEU A 206 13.40 2.28 8.24
C LEU A 206 12.16 2.70 9.01
N ASP A 207 12.28 3.63 9.96
CA ASP A 207 11.09 4.17 10.60
C ASP A 207 10.45 5.20 9.66
N MET A 208 9.69 4.70 8.69
CA MET A 208 8.90 5.53 7.79
C MET A 208 7.87 6.40 8.53
N ARG A 209 7.64 6.15 9.83
CA ARG A 209 6.89 7.09 10.69
C ARG A 209 7.61 8.43 10.84
N ASN A 210 8.94 8.44 10.79
CA ASN A 210 9.75 9.64 10.91
C ASN A 210 10.01 10.32 9.56
N MET A 211 9.43 9.83 8.45
CA MET A 211 9.52 10.53 7.16
C MET A 211 8.99 11.98 7.21
N TRP A 212 8.05 12.25 8.13
CA TRP A 212 7.52 13.59 8.41
C TRP A 212 8.53 14.57 9.01
N SER A 213 9.61 14.04 9.60
CA SER A 213 10.65 14.84 10.25
C SER A 213 11.73 15.32 9.29
N TYR A 214 11.74 14.86 8.03
CA TYR A 214 12.68 15.37 7.05
C TYR A 214 12.35 16.82 6.71
N PRO A 215 13.31 17.75 6.86
CA PRO A 215 13.07 19.18 6.67
C PRO A 215 12.58 19.51 5.26
N HIS A 216 13.01 18.74 4.24
CA HIS A 216 12.57 18.91 2.86
C HIS A 216 11.07 18.64 2.68
N TYR A 217 10.48 17.73 3.46
CA TYR A 217 9.05 17.43 3.34
C TYR A 217 8.18 18.57 3.91
N GLN A 218 8.62 19.22 4.99
CA GLN A 218 7.91 20.39 5.52
C GLN A 218 7.87 21.53 4.51
N ASN A 219 8.95 21.75 3.76
CA ASN A 219 8.96 22.75 2.69
C ASN A 219 7.93 22.44 1.60
N ILE A 220 7.78 21.17 1.22
CA ILE A 220 6.77 20.73 0.24
C ILE A 220 5.36 20.95 0.77
N LEU A 221 5.11 20.66 2.05
CA LEU A 221 3.81 20.93 2.70
C LEU A 221 3.48 22.43 2.73
N GLU A 222 4.46 23.25 3.10
CA GLU A 222 4.33 24.70 3.11
C GLU A 222 4.05 25.25 1.71
N ASP A 223 4.78 24.77 0.72
CA ASP A 223 4.60 25.11 -0.68
C ASP A 223 3.30 24.55 -1.28
N ALA A 224 2.74 23.49 -0.70
CA ALA A 224 1.50 22.91 -1.18
C ALA A 224 0.25 23.46 -0.49
N ASN A 225 0.40 24.39 0.46
CA ASN A 225 -0.70 25.06 1.12
C ASN A 225 -1.73 25.61 0.11
N PRO A 226 -3.02 25.70 0.49
CA PRO A 226 -4.08 26.27 -0.37
C PRO A 226 -3.83 27.74 -0.74
N GLY A 227 -2.92 28.42 -0.02
CA GLY A 227 -2.44 29.76 -0.35
C GLY A 227 -1.35 29.81 -1.42
N ASN A 228 -0.82 28.66 -1.87
CA ASN A 228 0.17 28.56 -2.94
C ASN A 228 -0.44 27.83 -4.15
N PRO A 229 -0.44 28.43 -5.36
CA PRO A 229 0.15 29.73 -5.71
C PRO A 229 -0.52 30.91 -4.98
N PRO A 230 0.24 31.98 -4.68
CA PRO A 230 -0.26 33.15 -3.97
C PRO A 230 -1.54 33.68 -4.64
N SER A 231 -2.56 33.94 -3.84
CA SER A 231 -3.89 34.40 -4.27
C SER A 231 -4.81 33.34 -4.90
N ALA A 232 -4.41 32.05 -4.93
CA ALA A 232 -5.29 30.96 -5.40
C ALA A 232 -6.65 30.96 -4.69
N GLY A 233 -6.68 31.19 -3.37
CA GLY A 233 -7.92 31.29 -2.59
C GLY A 233 -8.84 32.43 -3.04
N ALA A 234 -8.30 33.57 -3.48
CA ALA A 234 -9.10 34.70 -3.96
C ALA A 234 -9.70 34.42 -5.35
N ILE A 235 -8.97 33.68 -6.20
CA ILE A 235 -9.35 33.35 -7.58
C ILE A 235 -10.35 32.21 -7.62
N CYS A 236 -10.05 31.14 -6.89
CA CYS A 236 -10.92 29.99 -6.76
C CYS A 236 -12.08 30.25 -5.78
N SER A 237 -12.22 31.47 -5.26
CA SER A 237 -13.37 31.83 -4.44
C SER A 237 -14.63 31.81 -5.31
N LYS A 238 -15.70 31.22 -4.77
CA LYS A 238 -17.01 31.18 -5.43
C LYS A 238 -17.51 32.57 -5.81
N THR A 239 -17.19 33.58 -4.98
CA THR A 239 -17.57 34.97 -5.19
C THR A 239 -16.88 35.59 -6.40
N THR A 240 -15.57 35.39 -6.57
CA THR A 240 -14.84 35.91 -7.73
C THR A 240 -15.27 35.18 -9.01
N ALA A 241 -15.42 33.85 -8.95
CA ALA A 241 -15.92 33.07 -10.07
C ALA A 241 -17.32 33.51 -10.51
N LEU A 242 -18.23 33.75 -9.55
CA LEU A 242 -19.58 34.24 -9.82
C LEU A 242 -19.56 35.68 -10.36
N PHE A 243 -18.71 36.55 -9.82
CA PHE A 243 -18.57 37.91 -10.31
C PHE A 243 -18.13 37.97 -11.78
N ILE A 244 -17.13 37.17 -12.13
CA ILE A 244 -16.60 37.08 -13.50
C ILE A 244 -17.58 36.38 -14.44
N SER A 245 -18.29 35.33 -13.98
CA SER A 245 -19.20 34.56 -14.84
C SER A 245 -20.46 35.33 -15.25
N LEU A 246 -20.92 36.26 -14.41
CA LEU A 246 -22.09 37.09 -14.69
C LEU A 246 -21.84 38.14 -15.79
N GLY A 247 -20.57 38.53 -16.02
CA GLY A 247 -20.19 39.44 -17.10
C GLY A 247 -20.62 40.89 -16.89
N GLU A 248 -20.07 41.78 -17.73
CA GLU A 248 -20.35 43.22 -17.66
C GLU A 248 -21.83 43.58 -17.89
N GLY A 249 -22.51 42.81 -18.74
CA GLY A 249 -23.90 43.05 -19.11
C GLY A 249 -24.83 42.86 -17.92
N PHE A 250 -24.60 41.84 -17.11
CA PHE A 250 -25.38 41.60 -15.90
C PHE A 250 -25.16 42.72 -14.89
N TRP A 251 -23.90 43.07 -14.60
CA TRP A 251 -23.59 44.10 -13.61
C TRP A 251 -24.11 45.47 -14.02
N SER A 252 -23.98 45.85 -15.31
CA SER A 252 -24.55 47.10 -15.83
C SER A 252 -26.08 47.10 -15.80
N LEU A 253 -26.73 45.98 -16.11
CA LEU A 253 -28.19 45.87 -16.02
C LEU A 253 -28.67 45.97 -14.58
N VAL A 254 -28.09 45.24 -13.63
CA VAL A 254 -28.51 45.25 -12.22
C VAL A 254 -28.33 46.64 -11.58
N THR A 255 -27.23 47.33 -11.90
CA THR A 255 -26.93 48.63 -11.28
C THR A 255 -27.61 49.80 -11.99
N CYS A 256 -27.72 49.77 -13.32
CA CYS A 256 -28.24 50.91 -14.09
C CYS A 256 -29.72 50.76 -14.48
N ALA A 257 -30.33 49.57 -14.43
CA ALA A 257 -31.76 49.40 -14.77
C ALA A 257 -32.73 50.30 -13.99
N PRO A 258 -32.52 50.63 -12.69
CA PRO A 258 -33.41 51.55 -11.98
C PRO A 258 -33.52 52.93 -12.64
N LEU A 259 -32.50 53.38 -13.37
CA LEU A 259 -32.51 54.66 -14.09
C LEU A 259 -33.46 54.63 -15.30
N LEU A 260 -33.75 53.45 -15.86
CA LEU A 260 -34.72 53.31 -16.96
C LEU A 260 -36.17 53.55 -16.51
N LEU A 261 -36.45 53.48 -15.21
CA LEU A 261 -37.78 53.74 -14.64
C LEU A 261 -38.09 55.24 -14.54
N ILE A 262 -37.09 56.11 -14.70
CA ILE A 262 -37.25 57.58 -14.59
C ILE A 262 -37.41 58.16 -16.01
N PRO A 263 -38.57 58.77 -16.35
CA PRO A 263 -38.78 59.39 -17.65
C PRO A 263 -37.72 60.46 -17.93
N GLY A 264 -37.07 60.39 -19.10
CA GLY A 264 -36.02 61.35 -19.50
C GLY A 264 -34.60 61.04 -19.02
N ALA A 265 -34.39 59.99 -18.23
CA ALA A 265 -33.07 59.63 -17.69
C ALA A 265 -32.20 58.75 -18.62
N GLN A 266 -32.51 58.66 -19.92
CA GLN A 266 -31.77 57.82 -20.88
C GLN A 266 -30.27 58.17 -20.95
N GLY A 267 -29.93 59.46 -20.89
CA GLY A 267 -28.53 59.90 -20.84
C GLY A 267 -27.81 59.45 -19.57
N ALA A 268 -28.50 59.44 -18.43
CA ALA A 268 -27.93 58.97 -17.16
C ALA A 268 -27.70 57.45 -17.18
N PHE A 269 -28.56 56.69 -17.87
CA PHE A 269 -28.37 55.25 -18.07
C PHE A 269 -27.08 54.93 -18.84
N GLU A 270 -26.83 55.59 -19.97
CA GLU A 270 -25.63 55.33 -20.78
C GLU A 270 -24.33 55.73 -20.05
N ILE A 271 -24.36 56.83 -19.29
CA ILE A 271 -23.24 57.24 -18.44
C ILE A 271 -23.01 56.19 -17.34
N CYS A 272 -24.07 55.74 -16.66
CA CYS A 272 -23.98 54.69 -15.64
C CYS A 272 -23.39 53.41 -16.22
N ARG A 273 -23.92 52.95 -17.37
CA ARG A 273 -23.46 51.75 -18.06
C ARG A 273 -21.98 51.84 -18.39
N THR A 274 -21.53 52.98 -18.92
CA THR A 274 -20.14 53.21 -19.26
C THR A 274 -19.24 53.18 -18.02
N ILE A 275 -19.65 53.80 -16.91
CA ILE A 275 -18.92 53.75 -15.63
C ILE A 275 -18.82 52.31 -15.11
N ILE A 276 -19.92 51.55 -15.13
CA ILE A 276 -19.94 50.17 -14.65
C ILE A 276 -19.11 49.25 -15.56
N THR A 277 -19.15 49.45 -16.88
CA THR A 277 -18.28 48.75 -17.82
C THR A 277 -16.81 49.06 -17.53
N TYR A 278 -16.42 50.33 -17.32
CA TYR A 278 -15.05 50.67 -16.96
C TYR A 278 -14.64 50.15 -15.58
N ALA A 279 -15.56 50.09 -14.61
CA ALA A 279 -15.30 49.51 -13.29
C ALA A 279 -15.13 47.98 -13.38
N TYR A 280 -15.99 47.30 -14.14
CA TYR A 280 -15.91 45.86 -14.39
C TYR A 280 -14.63 45.51 -15.15
N LEU A 281 -14.31 46.24 -16.22
CA LEU A 281 -13.05 46.10 -16.94
C LEU A 281 -11.86 46.41 -16.02
N GLY A 282 -11.91 47.48 -15.22
CA GLY A 282 -10.88 47.80 -14.23
C GLY A 282 -10.65 46.66 -13.24
N PHE A 283 -11.72 46.07 -12.70
CA PHE A 283 -11.64 44.94 -11.79
C PHE A 283 -11.09 43.69 -12.49
N THR A 284 -11.64 43.32 -13.64
CA THR A 284 -11.23 42.16 -14.43
C THR A 284 -9.84 42.29 -15.06
N GLN A 285 -9.26 43.50 -15.11
CA GLN A 285 -7.89 43.77 -15.58
C GLN A 285 -6.90 43.90 -14.43
N ALA A 286 -7.27 44.59 -13.35
CA ALA A 286 -6.43 44.75 -12.16
C ALA A 286 -6.21 43.39 -11.47
N PHE A 287 -7.21 42.52 -11.50
CA PHE A 287 -7.14 41.21 -10.88
C PHE A 287 -6.10 40.29 -11.57
N PRO A 288 -6.12 40.06 -12.90
CA PRO A 288 -5.03 39.39 -13.62
C PRO A 288 -3.70 40.14 -13.59
N GLY A 289 -3.70 41.47 -13.46
CA GLY A 289 -2.48 42.27 -13.35
C GLY A 289 -1.70 41.97 -12.07
N ASN A 290 -2.36 42.11 -10.92
CA ASN A 290 -1.79 41.81 -9.60
C ASN A 290 -1.47 40.32 -9.45
N TYR A 291 -2.37 39.46 -9.93
CA TYR A 291 -2.15 38.01 -9.91
C TYR A 291 -1.01 37.60 -10.84
N GLY A 292 -0.93 38.18 -12.03
CA GLY A 292 0.15 37.92 -12.98
C GLY A 292 1.52 38.27 -12.41
N ALA A 293 1.62 39.32 -11.57
CA ALA A 293 2.85 39.65 -10.85
C ALA A 293 3.18 38.62 -9.77
N ALA A 294 2.20 38.22 -8.95
CA ALA A 294 2.38 37.18 -7.94
C ALA A 294 2.77 35.82 -8.56
N LEU A 295 2.12 35.46 -9.67
CA LEU A 295 2.44 34.28 -10.46
C LEU A 295 3.76 34.38 -11.18
N HIS A 296 4.16 35.57 -11.65
CA HIS A 296 5.46 35.75 -12.27
C HIS A 296 6.58 35.46 -11.25
N ASN A 297 6.43 35.96 -10.02
CA ASN A 297 7.38 35.68 -8.95
C ASN A 297 7.40 34.18 -8.61
N TYR A 298 6.24 33.55 -8.52
CA TYR A 298 6.14 32.09 -8.33
C TYR A 298 6.78 31.30 -9.49
N ALA A 299 6.53 31.72 -10.74
CA ALA A 299 7.10 31.09 -11.94
C ALA A 299 8.59 31.43 -12.16
N SER A 300 9.15 32.34 -11.36
CA SER A 300 10.58 32.67 -11.38
C SER A 300 11.41 31.83 -10.41
N LEU A 301 10.77 30.91 -9.66
CA LEU A 301 11.47 29.84 -8.95
C LEU A 301 12.45 29.18 -9.92
N SER A 302 13.72 29.15 -9.52
CA SER A 302 14.77 28.69 -10.42
C SER A 302 14.56 27.20 -10.69
N ARG A 303 14.90 26.75 -11.91
CA ARG A 303 14.93 25.32 -12.24
C ARG A 303 15.75 24.52 -11.21
N GLU A 304 16.80 25.14 -10.67
CA GLU A 304 17.67 24.55 -9.65
C GLU A 304 16.92 24.31 -8.33
N GLN A 305 16.10 25.25 -7.87
CA GLN A 305 15.25 25.07 -6.67
C GLN A 305 14.27 23.91 -6.86
N PHE A 306 13.61 23.80 -8.02
CA PHE A 306 12.71 22.66 -8.27
C PHE A 306 13.45 21.32 -8.23
N LEU A 307 14.68 21.26 -8.76
CA LEU A 307 15.49 20.05 -8.72
C LEU A 307 16.00 19.74 -7.30
N SER A 308 16.43 20.74 -6.53
CA SER A 308 16.93 20.53 -5.17
C SER A 308 15.83 20.18 -4.18
N ASP A 309 14.65 20.77 -4.34
CA ASP A 309 13.61 20.71 -3.30
C ASP A 309 12.63 19.55 -3.52
N TYR A 310 12.42 19.14 -4.79
CA TYR A 310 11.45 18.09 -5.13
C TYR A 310 12.09 16.84 -5.72
N TYR A 311 13.04 17.00 -6.64
CA TYR A 311 13.61 15.86 -7.38
C TYR A 311 14.66 15.11 -6.56
N ASN A 312 15.61 15.83 -5.97
CA ASN A 312 16.71 15.23 -5.20
C ASN A 312 16.23 14.49 -3.94
N PRO A 313 15.33 15.05 -3.10
CA PRO A 313 14.87 14.34 -1.90
C PRO A 313 14.06 13.09 -2.28
N LEU A 314 13.26 13.16 -3.35
CA LEU A 314 12.53 11.99 -3.85
C LEU A 314 13.48 10.86 -4.23
N ILE A 315 14.53 11.15 -4.99
CA ILE A 315 15.44 10.11 -5.52
C ILE A 315 16.45 9.63 -4.49
N GLN A 316 16.95 10.52 -3.64
CA GLN A 316 18.04 10.21 -2.71
C GLN A 316 17.51 9.73 -1.35
N GLU A 317 16.35 10.23 -0.90
CA GLU A 317 15.86 9.99 0.46
C GLU A 317 14.60 9.14 0.49
N ILE A 318 13.64 9.33 -0.43
CA ILE A 318 12.33 8.67 -0.38
C ILE A 318 12.31 7.34 -1.14
N LEU A 319 12.74 7.34 -2.40
CA LEU A 319 12.67 6.16 -3.27
C LEU A 319 13.58 4.99 -2.82
N PRO A 320 14.81 5.20 -2.33
CA PRO A 320 15.67 4.08 -1.95
C PRO A 320 15.13 3.27 -0.75
N PRO A 321 14.65 3.89 0.35
CA PRO A 321 13.99 3.14 1.43
C PRO A 321 12.72 2.43 0.99
N LEU A 322 11.92 3.04 0.10
CA LEU A 322 10.73 2.40 -0.47
C LEU A 322 11.09 1.17 -1.32
N ALA A 323 12.11 1.29 -2.16
CA ALA A 323 12.61 0.16 -2.95
C ALA A 323 13.15 -0.95 -2.04
N ALA A 324 13.89 -0.60 -0.99
CA ALA A 324 14.36 -1.55 0.01
C ALA A 324 13.19 -2.25 0.72
N LEU A 325 12.18 -1.50 1.19
CA LEU A 325 10.97 -2.07 1.78
C LEU A 325 10.28 -3.03 0.81
N TYR A 326 10.15 -2.65 -0.45
CA TYR A 326 9.51 -3.47 -1.48
C TYR A 326 10.26 -4.80 -1.69
N VAL A 327 11.58 -4.73 -1.93
CA VAL A 327 12.42 -5.91 -2.13
C VAL A 327 12.41 -6.81 -0.90
N ASN A 328 12.52 -6.23 0.30
CA ASN A 328 12.50 -6.99 1.55
C ASN A 328 11.15 -7.66 1.80
N SER A 329 10.06 -6.99 1.46
CA SER A 329 8.73 -7.56 1.58
C SER A 329 8.57 -8.76 0.65
N LEU A 330 8.98 -8.62 -0.62
CA LEU A 330 8.97 -9.73 -1.57
C LEU A 330 9.84 -10.91 -1.12
N LEU A 331 11.05 -10.61 -0.62
CA LEU A 331 11.96 -11.63 -0.12
C LEU A 331 11.36 -12.36 1.09
N SER A 332 10.73 -11.64 2.01
CA SER A 332 10.07 -12.23 3.18
C SER A 332 8.93 -13.18 2.77
N LEU A 333 8.09 -12.75 1.81
CA LEU A 333 7.03 -13.59 1.24
C LEU A 333 7.61 -14.86 0.60
N LEU A 334 8.66 -14.71 -0.20
CA LEU A 334 9.29 -15.80 -0.94
C LEU A 334 9.99 -16.79 -0.01
N ILE A 335 10.76 -16.32 0.98
CA ILE A 335 11.39 -17.16 2.00
C ILE A 335 10.34 -17.94 2.76
N THR A 336 9.24 -17.29 3.18
CA THR A 336 8.15 -17.95 3.90
C THR A 336 7.57 -19.11 3.07
N ILE A 337 7.30 -18.89 1.78
CA ILE A 337 6.76 -19.92 0.88
C ILE A 337 7.77 -21.06 0.69
N ILE A 338 9.04 -20.75 0.41
CA ILE A 338 10.09 -21.75 0.18
C ILE A 338 10.29 -22.63 1.41
N VAL A 339 10.47 -22.02 2.60
CA VAL A 339 10.63 -22.75 3.86
C VAL A 339 9.43 -23.64 4.13
N THR A 340 8.21 -23.10 3.96
CA THR A 340 6.98 -23.86 4.17
C THR A 340 6.92 -25.08 3.25
N ILE A 341 7.17 -24.92 1.95
CA ILE A 341 7.07 -26.02 0.99
C ILE A 341 8.15 -27.08 1.23
N ILE A 342 9.40 -26.66 1.40
CA ILE A 342 10.53 -27.58 1.62
C ILE A 342 10.31 -28.39 2.90
N MET A 343 9.95 -27.73 4.00
CA MET A 343 9.76 -28.41 5.29
C MET A 343 8.51 -29.29 5.29
N THR A 344 7.43 -28.88 4.61
CA THR A 344 6.24 -29.72 4.41
C THR A 344 6.57 -30.99 3.64
N ARG A 345 7.37 -30.88 2.56
CA ARG A 345 7.79 -32.02 1.75
C ARG A 345 8.68 -32.98 2.54
N ALA A 346 9.65 -32.44 3.29
CA ALA A 346 10.50 -33.23 4.18
C ALA A 346 9.68 -33.98 5.23
N THR A 347 8.69 -33.31 5.82
CA THR A 347 7.75 -33.88 6.79
C THR A 347 6.88 -34.98 6.15
N SER A 348 6.38 -34.78 4.94
CA SER A 348 5.59 -35.79 4.21
C SER A 348 6.39 -37.07 3.99
N SER A 349 7.63 -36.94 3.52
CA SER A 349 8.52 -38.10 3.31
C SER A 349 8.84 -38.82 4.62
N ALA A 350 9.08 -38.09 5.71
CA ALA A 350 9.39 -38.66 7.03
C ALA A 350 8.21 -39.45 7.62
N ILE A 351 6.97 -39.01 7.36
CA ILE A 351 5.73 -39.64 7.86
C ILE A 351 5.26 -40.80 6.94
N GLY A 352 5.98 -41.07 5.84
CA GLY A 352 5.60 -42.06 4.83
C GLY A 352 4.38 -41.64 4.00
N GLY A 353 4.16 -40.33 3.88
CA GLY A 353 3.25 -39.74 2.91
C GLY A 353 3.86 -39.80 1.50
N ASP A 354 3.06 -39.42 0.51
CA ASP A 354 3.56 -39.19 -0.84
C ASP A 354 4.48 -37.96 -0.87
N ALA A 355 5.68 -38.12 -1.41
CA ALA A 355 6.63 -37.03 -1.59
C ALA A 355 6.25 -36.13 -2.78
N MET A 356 5.38 -36.63 -3.67
CA MET A 356 4.88 -35.89 -4.82
C MET A 356 3.42 -35.49 -4.57
N ILE A 357 3.22 -34.33 -3.95
CA ILE A 357 1.93 -33.66 -4.07
C ILE A 357 1.88 -33.14 -5.51
N TYR A 358 1.26 -33.94 -6.40
CA TYR A 358 1.08 -33.60 -7.82
C TYR A 358 0.52 -32.17 -7.93
N GLY A 359 1.33 -31.24 -8.45
CA GLY A 359 1.01 -29.81 -8.55
C GLY A 359 1.95 -28.90 -7.75
N ILE A 360 2.28 -29.23 -6.50
CA ILE A 360 3.20 -28.41 -5.68
C ILE A 360 4.63 -28.50 -6.19
N SER A 361 5.04 -29.67 -6.71
CA SER A 361 6.37 -29.85 -7.31
C SER A 361 6.59 -29.07 -8.62
N LYS A 362 5.55 -28.47 -9.19
CA LYS A 362 5.65 -27.59 -10.37
C LYS A 362 5.62 -26.10 -10.01
N LEU A 363 5.29 -25.78 -8.75
CA LEU A 363 5.24 -24.43 -8.20
C LEU A 363 6.57 -23.99 -7.58
N VAL A 364 7.38 -24.96 -7.13
CA VAL A 364 8.81 -24.82 -6.86
C VAL A 364 9.56 -25.03 -8.16
#